data_AF-F4LR87-F1
#
_entry.id   AF-F4LR87-F1
#
_cell.length_a   1.000
_cell.length_b   1.000
_cell.length_c   1.000
_cell.angle_alpha   90.00
_cell.angle_beta   90.00
_cell.angle_gamma   90.00
#
_symmetry.space_group_name_H-M   'P 1'
#
loop_
_entity.id
_entity.type
_entity.pdbx_description
1 polymer ?
#
loop_
_entity_poly.entity_id
_entity_poly.type
_entity_poly.pdbx_seq_one_letter_code
_entity_poly.pdbx_strand_id
1 'polypeptide(L)'
;MNSANNSILKLTEGYFSNQIDMDEIKAVKIAGKDGTLYVLGNDHSIIQISLDDNRVILPVDDINTEAITDFKVINGVLYIVTPEGDAGTTYILKLRT
;
A
#
# COMPACT_ATOMS: atom_id res chain seq x y z
N MET A 1 18.39 19.05 -11.38
CA MET A 1 17.38 18.71 -10.36
C MET A 1 16.94 17.29 -10.68
N ASN A 2 17.42 16.28 -9.95
CA ASN A 2 17.13 14.88 -10.25
C ASN A 2 16.04 14.44 -9.27
N SER A 3 14.78 14.59 -9.67
CA SER A 3 13.64 14.05 -8.92
C SER A 3 13.64 12.55 -9.14
N ALA A 4 13.88 11.76 -8.10
CA ALA A 4 13.62 10.33 -8.18
C ALA A 4 12.10 10.14 -8.30
N ASN A 5 11.64 9.61 -9.44
CA ASN A 5 10.22 9.29 -9.62
C ASN A 5 9.86 8.10 -8.74
N ASN A 6 8.81 8.25 -7.92
CA ASN A 6 8.26 7.15 -7.15
C ASN A 6 7.40 6.32 -8.10
N SER A 7 7.78 5.06 -8.31
CA SER A 7 7.07 4.16 -9.23
C SER A 7 7.13 2.74 -8.72
N ILE A 8 6.14 1.94 -9.12
CA ILE A 8 6.05 0.53 -8.83
C ILE A 8 6.27 -0.24 -10.14
N LEU A 9 7.22 -1.18 -10.14
CA LEU A 9 7.44 -2.08 -11.26
C LEU A 9 6.51 -3.30 -11.12
N LYS A 10 5.61 -3.48 -12.08
CA LYS A 10 4.68 -4.61 -12.14
C LYS A 10 5.30 -5.73 -12.97
N LEU A 11 5.45 -6.90 -12.36
CA LEU A 11 5.88 -8.10 -13.06
C LEU A 11 4.70 -9.06 -13.21
N THR A 12 4.52 -9.60 -14.41
CA THR A 12 3.52 -10.62 -14.74
C THR A 12 4.26 -11.85 -15.25
N GLU A 13 4.00 -13.02 -14.64
CA GLU A 13 4.69 -14.28 -14.95
C GLU A 13 6.23 -14.18 -14.90
N GLY A 14 6.77 -13.33 -14.01
CA GLY A 14 8.21 -13.12 -13.86
C GLY A 14 8.83 -12.13 -14.84
N TYR A 15 8.05 -11.58 -15.77
CA TYR A 15 8.51 -10.58 -16.74
C TYR A 15 8.01 -9.18 -16.39
N PHE A 16 8.81 -8.16 -16.69
CA PHE A 16 8.36 -6.78 -16.63
C PHE A 16 7.14 -6.59 -17.53
N SER A 17 6.07 -6.04 -16.96
CA SER A 17 4.80 -5.86 -17.66
C SER A 17 4.36 -4.40 -17.73
N ASN A 18 4.55 -3.64 -16.64
CA ASN A 18 4.20 -2.23 -16.61
C ASN A 18 5.00 -1.47 -15.53
N GLN A 19 5.12 -0.16 -15.70
CA GLN A 19 5.53 0.77 -14.66
C GLN A 19 4.30 1.58 -14.23
N ILE A 20 4.01 1.57 -12.94
CA ILE A 20 2.93 2.34 -12.34
C ILE A 20 3.56 3.57 -11.68
N ASP A 21 3.32 4.74 -12.25
CA ASP A 21 3.79 6.00 -11.66
C ASP A 21 2.96 6.35 -10.42
N MET A 22 3.64 6.79 -9.36
CA MET A 22 3.06 7.16 -8.06
C MET A 22 3.31 8.65 -7.80
N ASP A 23 2.85 9.48 -8.73
CA ASP A 23 3.04 10.93 -8.62
C ASP A 23 2.11 11.56 -7.57
N GLU A 24 1.02 10.87 -7.19
CA GLU A 24 0.04 11.38 -6.24
C GLU A 24 0.51 11.26 -4.79
N ILE A 25 1.28 10.21 -4.48
CA ILE A 25 1.76 9.90 -3.12
C ILE A 25 3.18 9.33 -3.18
N LYS A 26 4.00 9.57 -2.15
CA LYS A 26 5.26 8.82 -2.05
C LYS A 26 4.96 7.45 -1.47
N ALA A 27 4.91 6.42 -2.31
CA ALA A 27 4.74 5.04 -1.88
C ALA A 27 5.94 4.60 -1.02
N VAL A 28 5.64 4.11 0.19
CA VAL A 28 6.64 3.64 1.15
C VAL A 28 6.54 2.14 1.42
N LYS A 29 5.36 1.54 1.27
CA LYS A 29 5.15 0.08 1.35
C LYS A 29 4.08 -0.35 0.35
N ILE A 30 4.20 -1.60 -0.09
CA ILE A 30 3.24 -2.23 -0.99
C ILE A 30 2.86 -3.62 -0.45
N ALA A 31 1.60 -3.98 -0.63
CA ALA A 31 1.09 -5.34 -0.41
C ALA A 31 0.27 -5.77 -1.63
N GLY A 32 0.30 -7.05 -1.99
CA GLY A 32 -0.39 -7.54 -3.18
C GLY A 32 -1.18 -8.81 -2.90
N LYS A 33 -2.37 -8.92 -3.49
CA LYS A 33 -3.19 -10.13 -3.49
C LYS A 33 -4.02 -10.19 -4.77
N ASP A 34 -4.00 -11.35 -5.44
CA ASP A 34 -4.84 -11.66 -6.60
C ASP A 34 -4.82 -10.55 -7.68
N GLY A 35 -3.61 -10.03 -7.96
CA GLY A 35 -3.40 -8.97 -8.94
C GLY A 35 -3.78 -7.55 -8.50
N THR A 36 -4.38 -7.41 -7.32
CA THR A 36 -4.63 -6.10 -6.69
C THR A 36 -3.44 -5.70 -5.81
N LEU A 37 -3.00 -4.45 -5.94
CA LEU A 37 -1.99 -3.84 -5.09
C LEU A 37 -2.65 -2.89 -4.08
N TYR A 38 -2.08 -2.84 -2.89
CA TYR A 38 -2.36 -1.85 -1.86
C TYR A 38 -1.06 -1.10 -1.64
N VAL A 39 -1.13 0.23 -1.68
CA VAL A 39 0.03 1.11 -1.60
C VAL A 39 -0.18 2.02 -0.41
N LEU A 40 0.77 1.98 0.52
CA LEU A 40 0.82 2.89 1.66
C LEU A 40 1.68 4.10 1.28
N GLY A 41 1.09 5.28 1.35
CA GLY A 41 1.77 6.57 1.21
C GLY A 41 2.51 6.99 2.48
N ASN A 42 3.50 7.87 2.32
CA ASN A 42 4.20 8.50 3.44
C ASN A 42 3.31 9.42 4.28
N ASP A 43 2.13 9.77 3.79
CA ASP A 43 1.07 10.53 4.44
C ASP A 43 -0.01 9.64 5.10
N HIS A 44 0.25 8.33 5.16
CA HIS A 44 -0.65 7.28 5.65
C HIS A 44 -1.91 7.07 4.80
N SER A 45 -2.02 7.70 3.63
CA SER A 45 -3.04 7.34 2.66
C SER A 45 -2.81 5.92 2.14
N ILE A 46 -3.91 5.23 1.81
CA ILE A 46 -3.84 3.90 1.21
C ILE A 46 -4.53 3.94 -0.14
N ILE A 47 -3.81 3.59 -1.20
CA ILE A 47 -4.35 3.45 -2.55
C ILE A 47 -4.46 1.97 -2.89
N GLN A 48 -5.65 1.53 -3.26
CA GLN A 48 -5.87 0.25 -3.91
C GLN A 48 -5.71 0.44 -5.43
N ILE A 49 -4.92 -0.41 -6.07
CA ILE A 49 -4.70 -0.43 -7.52
C ILE A 49 -5.13 -1.80 -8.04
N SER A 50 -6.17 -1.84 -8.86
CA SER A 50 -6.68 -3.07 -9.47
C SER A 50 -5.77 -3.58 -10.61
N LEU A 51 -6.07 -4.77 -11.13
CA LEU A 51 -5.38 -5.36 -12.29
C LEU A 51 -5.38 -4.46 -13.53
N ASP A 52 -6.49 -3.75 -13.76
CA ASP A 52 -6.69 -2.82 -14.86
C ASP A 52 -6.16 -1.42 -14.55
N ASP A 53 -5.31 -1.30 -13.54
CA ASP A 53 -4.67 -0.08 -13.04
C ASP A 53 -5.65 1.01 -12.55
N ASN A 54 -6.94 0.68 -12.35
CA ASN A 54 -7.89 1.55 -11.67
C ASN A 54 -7.47 1.78 -10.20
N ARG A 55 -7.55 3.02 -9.75
CA ARG A 55 -7.10 3.46 -8.42
C ARG A 55 -8.27 3.90 -7.55
N VAL A 56 -8.28 3.45 -6.30
CA VAL A 56 -9.25 3.86 -5.27
C VAL A 56 -8.50 4.21 -3.99
N ILE A 57 -8.78 5.38 -3.43
CA ILE A 57 -8.29 5.74 -2.09
C ILE A 57 -9.17 5.03 -1.07
N LEU A 58 -8.56 4.21 -0.23
CA LEU A 58 -9.25 3.54 0.86
C LEU A 58 -9.42 4.51 2.04
N PRO A 59 -10.63 4.68 2.58
CA PRO A 59 -10.81 5.46 3.80
C PRO A 59 -10.14 4.72 4.95
N VAL A 60 -9.27 5.43 5.66
CA VAL A 60 -8.62 4.92 6.86
C VAL A 60 -8.85 5.93 7.97
N ASP A 61 -9.55 5.50 9.01
CA ASP A 61 -9.73 6.32 10.21
C ASP A 61 -8.43 6.27 11.04
N ASP A 62 -7.81 7.44 11.21
CA ASP A 62 -6.70 7.78 12.11
C ASP A 62 -5.68 6.65 12.40
N ILE A 63 -4.81 6.34 11.42
CA ILE A 63 -3.49 5.75 11.73
C ILE A 63 -2.62 6.89 12.28
N ASN A 64 -2.67 7.08 13.60
CA ASN A 64 -1.94 8.15 14.28
C ASN A 64 -0.60 7.65 14.83
N THR A 65 0.31 7.24 13.95
CA THR A 65 1.65 6.75 14.33
C THR A 65 2.71 7.17 13.31
N GLU A 66 3.91 7.48 13.77
CA GLU A 66 5.01 7.89 12.89
C GLU A 66 5.74 6.71 12.23
N ALA A 67 5.44 5.47 12.63
CA ALA A 67 6.11 4.30 12.10
C ALA A 67 5.15 3.14 11.82
N ILE A 68 5.24 2.60 10.61
CA ILE A 68 4.59 1.36 10.19
C ILE A 68 5.70 0.34 9.95
N THR A 69 5.69 -0.76 10.69
CA THR A 69 6.69 -1.83 10.58
C THR A 69 6.28 -2.84 9.53
N ASP A 70 5.00 -3.20 9.45
CA ASP A 70 4.49 -4.20 8.53
C ASP A 70 3.22 -3.74 7.80
N PHE A 71 3.06 -4.19 6.56
CA PHE A 71 1.93 -3.84 5.69
C PHE A 71 1.64 -5.02 4.76
N LYS A 72 0.58 -5.77 5.04
CA LYS A 72 0.29 -7.05 4.39
C LYS A 72 -1.18 -7.23 4.13
N VAL A 73 -1.52 -7.87 3.01
CA VAL A 73 -2.87 -8.33 2.71
C VAL A 73 -2.94 -9.85 2.87
N ILE A 74 -3.83 -10.32 3.74
CA ILE A 74 -4.03 -11.76 4.01
C ILE A 74 -5.53 -12.01 4.01
N ASN A 75 -6.01 -12.97 3.21
CA ASN A 75 -7.42 -13.36 3.18
C ASN A 75 -8.42 -12.21 2.97
N GLY A 76 -8.05 -11.19 2.17
CA GLY A 76 -8.92 -10.03 1.89
C GLY A 76 -8.97 -9.00 3.04
N VAL A 77 -8.01 -9.10 3.96
CA VAL A 77 -7.85 -8.18 5.08
C VAL A 77 -6.48 -7.52 4.96
N LEU A 78 -6.45 -6.20 5.04
CA LEU A 78 -5.21 -5.43 5.07
C LEU A 78 -4.80 -5.20 6.53
N TYR A 79 -3.62 -5.71 6.88
CA TYR A 79 -2.98 -5.61 8.19
C TYR A 79 -1.91 -4.53 8.13
N ILE A 80 -1.99 -3.58 9.05
CA ILE A 80 -1.04 -2.49 9.20
C ILE A 80 -0.52 -2.55 10.62
N VAL A 81 0.78 -2.81 10.77
CA VAL A 81 1.40 -3.03 12.07
C VAL A 81 2.33 -1.87 12.37
N THR A 82 2.21 -1.33 13.58
CA THR A 82 3.09 -0.27 14.09
C THR A 82 4.13 -0.87 15.03
N PRO A 83 5.33 -0.27 15.18
CA PRO A 83 6.31 -0.74 16.14
C PRO A 83 5.74 -0.66 17.55
N GLU A 84 6.23 -1.54 18.41
CA GLU A 84 5.54 -1.87 19.66
C GLU A 84 5.42 -0.70 20.63
N GLY A 85 6.46 0.08 20.93
CA GLY A 85 6.35 1.03 22.06
C GLY A 85 5.64 0.39 23.26
N ASP A 86 4.67 1.05 23.90
CA ASP A 86 3.89 0.44 25.00
C ASP A 86 2.65 -0.39 24.56
N ALA A 87 2.30 -0.53 23.27
CA ALA A 87 1.07 -1.26 22.91
C ALA A 87 0.90 -1.77 21.46
N GLY A 88 1.94 -1.75 20.61
CA GLY A 88 1.99 -2.26 19.23
C GLY A 88 0.63 -2.51 18.58
N THR A 89 0.12 -1.53 17.82
CA THR A 89 -1.24 -1.62 17.29
C THR A 89 -1.25 -2.29 15.92
N THR A 90 -2.14 -3.27 15.76
CA THR A 90 -2.49 -3.83 14.46
C THR A 90 -3.83 -3.27 14.01
N TYR A 91 -3.82 -2.49 12.94
CA TYR A 91 -5.03 -2.01 12.28
C TYR A 91 -5.48 -3.04 11.25
N ILE A 92 -6.77 -3.34 11.26
CA ILE A 92 -7.38 -4.39 10.43
C ILE A 92 -8.44 -3.74 9.56
N LEU A 93 -8.13 -3.60 8.26
CA LEU A 93 -9.07 -3.07 7.29
C LEU A 93 -9.70 -4.22 6.50
N LYS A 94 -11.02 -4.37 6.63
CA LYS A 94 -11.79 -5.26 5.75
C LYS A 94 -11.94 -4.60 4.40
N LEU A 95 -11.36 -5.23 3.38
CA LEU A 95 -11.43 -4.76 2.02
C LEU A 95 -12.80 -5.16 1.46
N ARG A 96 -13.56 -4.17 0.98
CA ARG A 96 -14.83 -4.45 0.29
C ARG A 96 -14.48 -4.89 -1.13
N THR A 97 -14.83 -6.14 -1.44
CA THR A 97 -14.85 -6.69 -2.81
C THR A 97 -15.89 -5.99 -3.66
#